data_AF-A0A9E4U676-F1
#
_entry.id   AF-A0A9E4U676-F1
#
_cell.length_a   1.000
_cell.length_b   1.000
_cell.length_c   1.000
_cell.angle_alpha   90.00
_cell.angle_beta   90.00
_cell.angle_gamma   90.00
#
_symmetry.space_group_name_H-M   'P 1'
#
loop_
_entity.id
_entity.type
_entity.pdbx_description
1 polymer ?
#
loop_
_entity_poly.entity_id
_entity_poly.type
_entity_poly.pdbx_seq_one_letter_code
_entity_poly.pdbx_strand_id
1 'polypeptide(L)'
;AKGVMAVYLATLLVGCGFPQPSIPGPLECQQAGGVAVLATVIGTRWMIWLRFAGGRGNTAGMGAMLVLSWQTLAIGLAIWVLVRLVSKSSFWATRASLIIWPFVFGLLTGSVAYFIFGLALSGVYLTTHETVTDDHTIIKERWPNLWAFLIGPKRRRES
;
A
#
# COMPACT_ATOMS: atom_id res chain seq x y z
N ALA A 1 -3.84 2.58 -11.62
CA ALA A 1 -3.28 3.61 -12.52
C ALA A 1 -2.56 4.73 -11.77
N LYS A 2 -3.23 5.51 -10.91
CA LYS A 2 -2.65 6.73 -10.28
C LYS A 2 -1.27 6.53 -9.63
N GLY A 3 -1.10 5.51 -8.78
CA GLY A 3 0.18 5.26 -8.11
C GLY A 3 1.31 4.83 -9.03
N VAL A 4 1.02 3.98 -10.02
CA VAL A 4 1.98 3.57 -11.07
C VAL A 4 2.48 4.81 -11.83
N MET A 5 1.54 5.64 -12.29
CA MET A 5 1.84 6.83 -13.08
C MET A 5 2.60 7.88 -12.28
N ALA A 6 2.27 8.08 -11.00
CA ALA A 6 2.98 9.02 -10.14
C ALA A 6 4.46 8.66 -9.96
N VAL A 7 4.75 7.39 -9.68
CA VAL A 7 6.14 6.91 -9.53
C VAL A 7 6.87 6.97 -10.86
N TYR A 8 6.23 6.53 -11.95
CA TYR A 8 6.82 6.56 -13.29
C TYR A 8 7.20 7.98 -13.73
N LEU A 9 6.32 8.97 -13.51
CA LEU A 9 6.62 10.36 -13.83
C LEU A 9 7.75 10.93 -12.95
N ALA A 10 7.75 10.62 -11.65
CA ALA A 10 8.81 11.06 -10.76
C ALA A 10 10.19 10.51 -11.20
N THR A 11 10.26 9.24 -11.61
CA THR A 11 11.50 8.64 -12.09
C THR A 11 11.97 9.20 -13.43
N LEU A 12 11.05 9.54 -14.33
CA LEU A 12 11.39 10.20 -15.59
C LEU A 12 11.92 11.62 -15.38
N LEU A 13 11.28 12.41 -14.51
CA LEU A 13 11.67 13.80 -14.26
C LEU A 13 13.06 13.93 -13.64
N VAL A 14 13.47 12.95 -12.82
CA VAL A 14 14.80 12.91 -12.18
C VAL A 14 15.84 12.22 -13.07
N GLY A 15 15.47 11.73 -14.25
CA GLY A 15 16.40 11.09 -15.19
C GLY A 15 16.85 9.68 -14.77
N CYS A 16 16.10 9.03 -13.89
CA CYS A 16 16.43 7.70 -13.35
C CYS A 16 16.15 6.56 -14.34
N GLY A 17 15.44 6.85 -15.43
CA GLY A 17 14.96 5.84 -16.38
C GLY A 17 13.83 4.97 -15.82
N PHE A 18 13.35 4.04 -16.65
CA PHE A 18 12.37 3.03 -16.28
C PHE A 18 12.67 1.72 -17.01
N PRO A 19 12.63 0.55 -16.34
CA PRO A 19 12.43 0.32 -14.90
C PRO A 19 13.56 0.93 -14.02
N GLN A 20 13.32 1.08 -12.71
CA GLN A 20 14.30 1.65 -11.76
C GLN A 20 15.70 1.02 -11.96
N PRO A 21 16.78 1.82 -11.83
CA PRO A 21 18.14 1.34 -12.04
C PRO A 21 18.52 0.22 -11.06
N SER A 22 19.57 -0.52 -11.38
CA SER A 22 20.14 -1.59 -10.55
C SER A 22 20.25 -1.14 -9.10
N ILE A 23 19.65 -1.92 -8.21
CA ILE A 23 19.61 -1.64 -6.79
C ILE A 23 21.00 -1.95 -6.18
N PRO A 24 21.64 -1.01 -5.45
CA PRO A 24 21.17 0.35 -5.12
C PRO A 24 21.47 1.39 -6.22
N GLY A 25 20.44 2.12 -6.66
CA GLY A 25 20.56 3.24 -7.59
C GLY A 25 21.01 4.56 -6.93
N PRO A 26 21.14 5.67 -7.68
CA PRO A 26 21.50 6.98 -7.13
C PRO A 26 20.51 7.46 -6.05
N LEU A 27 21.00 8.16 -5.02
CA LEU A 27 20.17 8.60 -3.89
C LEU A 27 18.95 9.43 -4.33
N GLU A 28 19.13 10.31 -5.31
CA GLU A 28 18.07 11.16 -5.88
C GLU A 28 16.91 10.31 -6.43
N CYS A 29 17.23 9.20 -7.10
CA CYS A 29 16.25 8.27 -7.64
C CYS A 29 15.48 7.51 -6.54
N GLN A 30 16.18 7.16 -5.47
CA GLN A 30 15.57 6.51 -4.31
C GLN A 30 14.60 7.45 -3.60
N GLN A 31 15.00 8.71 -3.42
CA GLN A 31 14.19 9.75 -2.80
C GLN A 31 12.96 10.08 -3.65
N ALA A 32 13.13 10.30 -4.95
CA ALA A 32 12.03 10.61 -5.86
C ALA A 32 10.97 9.49 -5.88
N GLY A 33 11.42 8.23 -5.98
CA GLY A 33 10.53 7.07 -5.95
C GLY A 33 9.82 6.91 -4.61
N GLY A 34 10.55 6.97 -3.50
CA GLY A 34 10.00 6.83 -2.15
C GLY A 34 8.98 7.94 -1.82
N VAL A 35 9.29 9.19 -2.13
CA VAL A 35 8.39 10.34 -1.94
C VAL A 35 7.15 10.22 -2.82
N ALA A 36 7.29 9.79 -4.08
CA ALA A 36 6.14 9.58 -4.96
C ALA A 36 5.18 8.49 -4.46
N VAL A 37 5.70 7.39 -3.91
CA VAL A 37 4.89 6.35 -3.25
C VAL A 37 4.17 6.92 -2.04
N LEU A 38 4.88 7.61 -1.14
CA LEU A 38 4.29 8.22 0.06
C LEU A 38 3.21 9.24 -0.29
N ALA A 39 3.49 10.15 -1.23
CA ALA A 39 2.56 11.16 -1.69
C ALA A 39 1.30 10.54 -2.32
N THR A 40 1.45 9.47 -3.09
CA THR A 40 0.32 8.70 -3.63
C THR A 40 -0.55 8.16 -2.51
N VAL A 41 0.06 7.52 -1.52
CA VAL A 41 -0.65 6.86 -0.42
C VAL A 41 -1.35 7.88 0.47
N ILE A 42 -0.63 8.91 0.92
CA ILE A 42 -1.17 10.01 1.73
C ILE A 42 -2.30 10.71 0.96
N GLY A 43 -2.07 11.06 -0.30
CA GLY A 43 -3.05 11.74 -1.14
C GLY A 43 -4.32 10.92 -1.35
N THR A 44 -4.25 9.59 -1.41
CA THR A 44 -5.44 8.73 -1.53
C THR A 44 -6.25 8.58 -0.24
N ARG A 45 -5.59 8.72 0.92
CA ARG A 45 -6.21 8.64 2.24
C ARG A 45 -6.84 9.96 2.65
N TRP A 46 -6.13 11.06 2.41
CA TRP A 46 -6.52 12.41 2.81
C TRP A 46 -6.68 13.28 1.56
N MET A 47 -7.68 12.94 0.73
CA MET A 47 -7.95 13.70 -0.49
C MET A 47 -8.49 15.09 -0.15
N ILE A 48 -7.73 16.14 -0.49
CA ILE A 48 -8.13 17.54 -0.29
C ILE A 48 -9.49 17.83 -0.95
N TRP A 49 -9.70 17.29 -2.16
CA TRP A 49 -10.93 17.45 -2.95
C TRP A 49 -12.17 16.80 -2.32
N LEU A 50 -11.98 15.87 -1.39
CA LEU A 50 -13.05 15.18 -0.66
C LEU A 50 -13.03 15.56 0.82
N ARG A 51 -12.58 16.79 1.15
CA ARG A 51 -12.52 17.31 2.53
C ARG A 51 -11.71 16.39 3.46
N PHE A 52 -10.55 15.93 2.97
CA PHE A 52 -9.68 14.97 3.65
C PHE A 52 -10.30 13.60 3.94
N ALA A 53 -11.43 13.26 3.30
CA ALA A 53 -11.99 11.93 3.29
C ALA A 53 -11.46 11.13 2.09
N GLY A 54 -10.98 9.92 2.31
CA GLY A 54 -10.42 9.10 1.25
C GLY A 54 -10.55 7.61 1.52
N GLY A 55 -10.04 6.82 0.57
CA GLY A 55 -9.98 5.36 0.71
C GLY A 55 -8.72 4.93 1.44
N ARG A 56 -8.55 3.62 1.67
CA ARG A 56 -7.35 3.09 2.35
C ARG A 56 -6.05 3.25 1.56
N GLY A 57 -6.14 3.54 0.27
CA GLY A 57 -4.96 3.69 -0.58
C GLY A 57 -4.21 2.40 -0.90
N ASN A 58 -4.68 1.21 -0.46
CA ASN A 58 -4.00 -0.08 -0.68
C ASN A 58 -3.67 -0.33 -2.16
N THR A 59 -4.65 -0.28 -3.05
CA THR A 59 -4.43 -0.56 -4.48
C THR A 59 -3.50 0.46 -5.14
N ALA A 60 -3.61 1.74 -4.77
CA ALA A 60 -2.76 2.79 -5.32
C ALA A 60 -1.32 2.65 -4.82
N GLY A 61 -1.14 2.40 -3.52
CA GLY A 61 0.16 2.15 -2.91
C GLY A 61 0.82 0.88 -3.42
N MET A 62 0.07 -0.22 -3.59
CA MET A 62 0.58 -1.45 -4.20
C MET A 62 1.03 -1.23 -5.64
N GLY A 63 0.24 -0.49 -6.43
CA GLY A 63 0.65 -0.13 -7.80
C GLY A 63 1.90 0.75 -7.82
N ALA A 64 2.03 1.70 -6.90
CA ALA A 64 3.22 2.53 -6.77
C ALA A 64 4.46 1.72 -6.35
N MET A 65 4.30 0.82 -5.36
CA MET A 65 5.34 -0.10 -4.91
C MET A 65 5.75 -1.09 -6.00
N LEU A 66 4.82 -1.56 -6.84
CA LEU A 66 5.13 -2.46 -7.95
C LEU A 66 6.12 -1.82 -8.94
N VAL A 67 6.00 -0.52 -9.18
CA VAL A 67 6.90 0.26 -10.04
C VAL A 67 8.24 0.51 -9.35
N LEU A 68 8.21 0.80 -8.04
CA LEU A 68 9.42 1.12 -7.28
C LEU A 68 10.29 -0.11 -7.00
N SER A 69 9.68 -1.20 -6.51
CA SER A 69 10.34 -2.47 -6.21
C SER A 69 9.32 -3.60 -6.18
N TRP A 70 9.17 -4.29 -7.31
CA TRP A 70 8.26 -5.41 -7.43
C TRP A 70 8.65 -6.58 -6.50
N GLN A 71 9.95 -6.76 -6.23
CA GLN A 71 10.46 -7.79 -5.31
C GLN A 71 10.01 -7.53 -3.88
N THR A 72 10.11 -6.28 -3.41
CA THR A 72 9.64 -5.90 -2.07
C THR A 72 8.13 -6.14 -1.94
N LEU A 73 7.35 -5.77 -2.97
CA LEU A 73 5.92 -6.03 -2.99
C LEU A 73 5.61 -7.53 -2.97
N ALA A 74 6.29 -8.33 -3.80
CA ALA A 74 6.09 -9.77 -3.89
C ALA A 74 6.40 -10.48 -2.57
N ILE A 75 7.53 -10.15 -1.94
CA ILE A 75 7.92 -10.71 -0.64
C ILE A 75 6.95 -10.26 0.45
N GLY A 76 6.56 -8.99 0.46
CA GLY A 76 5.54 -8.46 1.38
C GLY A 76 4.20 -9.20 1.28
N LEU A 77 3.76 -9.50 0.04
CA LEU A 77 2.56 -10.30 -0.22
C LEU A 77 2.73 -11.76 0.20
N ALA A 78 3.88 -12.37 -0.07
CA ALA A 78 4.16 -13.74 0.38
C ALA A 78 4.08 -13.85 1.91
N ILE A 79 4.69 -12.91 2.64
CA ILE A 79 4.61 -12.82 4.10
C ILE A 79 3.17 -12.63 4.55
N TRP A 80 2.42 -11.75 3.89
CA TRP A 80 1.00 -11.56 4.20
C TRP A 80 0.21 -12.86 4.05
N VAL A 81 0.40 -13.60 2.96
CA VAL A 81 -0.26 -14.89 2.72
C VAL A 81 0.12 -15.89 3.80
N LEU A 82 1.41 -16.03 4.12
CA LEU A 82 1.87 -16.95 5.16
C LEU A 82 1.24 -16.65 6.53
N VAL A 83 1.26 -15.38 6.95
CA VAL A 83 0.64 -14.96 8.21
C VAL A 83 -0.88 -15.14 8.17
N ARG A 84 -1.52 -14.89 7.02
CA ARG A 84 -2.96 -15.10 6.83
C ARG A 84 -3.36 -16.56 6.98
N LEU A 85 -2.55 -17.49 6.46
CA LEU A 85 -2.77 -18.94 6.58
C LEU A 85 -2.66 -19.41 8.03
N VAL A 86 -1.68 -18.89 8.79
CA VAL A 86 -1.46 -19.27 10.19
C VAL A 86 -2.49 -18.60 11.12
N SER A 87 -2.63 -17.28 11.04
CA SER A 87 -3.48 -16.51 11.96
C SER A 87 -4.97 -16.61 11.64
N LYS A 88 -5.33 -17.05 10.42
CA LYS A 88 -6.71 -17.00 9.89
C LYS A 88 -7.36 -15.62 10.01
N SER A 89 -6.57 -14.55 10.13
CA SER A 89 -7.02 -13.15 10.27
C SER A 89 -6.34 -12.24 9.26
N SER A 90 -7.14 -11.50 8.48
CA SER A 90 -6.65 -10.56 7.46
C SER A 90 -6.03 -9.34 8.13
N PHE A 91 -6.61 -8.94 9.26
CA PHE A 91 -6.12 -7.85 10.08
C PHE A 91 -4.69 -8.10 10.59
N TRP A 92 -4.45 -9.26 11.20
CA TRP A 92 -3.13 -9.62 11.73
C TRP A 92 -2.11 -9.83 10.61
N ALA A 93 -2.50 -10.45 9.50
CA ALA A 93 -1.66 -10.60 8.32
C ALA A 93 -1.18 -9.26 7.77
N THR A 94 -2.08 -8.29 7.65
CA THR A 94 -1.76 -6.94 7.17
C THR A 94 -0.82 -6.23 8.13
N ARG A 95 -1.09 -6.23 9.44
CA ARG A 95 -0.18 -5.60 10.43
C ARG A 95 1.21 -6.23 10.44
N ALA A 96 1.30 -7.55 10.44
CA ALA A 96 2.58 -8.24 10.41
C ALA A 96 3.38 -7.91 9.14
N SER A 97 2.72 -7.93 7.96
CA SER A 97 3.36 -7.56 6.70
C SER A 97 3.86 -6.11 6.72
N LEU A 98 3.04 -5.17 7.21
CA LEU A 98 3.41 -3.76 7.33
C LEU A 98 4.61 -3.53 8.25
N ILE A 99 4.70 -4.24 9.38
CA ILE A 99 5.83 -4.13 10.32
C ILE A 99 7.12 -4.67 9.69
N ILE A 100 7.02 -5.69 8.83
CA ILE A 100 8.17 -6.34 8.21
C ILE A 100 8.66 -5.58 6.95
N TRP A 101 7.77 -4.85 6.26
CA TRP A 101 8.09 -4.11 5.03
C TRP A 101 9.35 -3.22 5.09
N PRO A 102 9.60 -2.41 6.14
CA PRO A 102 10.81 -1.59 6.22
C PRO A 102 12.09 -2.41 6.11
N PHE A 103 12.13 -3.56 6.81
CA PHE A 103 13.28 -4.46 6.82
C PHE A 103 13.46 -5.14 5.48
N VAL A 104 12.38 -5.67 4.89
CA VAL A 104 12.43 -6.27 3.55
C VAL A 104 12.93 -5.25 2.54
N PHE A 105 12.42 -4.02 2.62
CA PHE A 105 12.79 -2.99 1.65
C PHE A 105 14.25 -2.54 1.82
N GLY A 106 14.69 -2.27 3.05
CA GLY A 106 16.07 -1.89 3.35
C GLY A 106 17.09 -2.99 3.03
N LEU A 107 16.79 -4.25 3.38
CA LEU A 107 17.70 -5.37 3.17
C LEU A 107 17.83 -5.75 1.69
N LEU A 108 16.71 -5.85 0.96
CA LEU A 108 16.74 -6.15 -0.47
C LEU A 108 17.45 -5.06 -1.26
N THR A 109 17.39 -3.82 -0.78
CA THR A 109 17.97 -2.69 -1.49
C THR A 109 19.37 -2.30 -1.03
N GLY A 110 19.82 -2.82 0.10
CA GLY A 110 21.06 -2.37 0.75
C GLY A 110 21.05 -0.87 1.08
N SER A 111 19.86 -0.23 1.18
CA SER A 111 19.74 1.21 1.33
C SER A 111 19.01 1.61 2.61
N VAL A 112 19.68 2.48 3.38
CA VAL A 112 19.10 3.15 4.55
C VAL A 112 17.94 4.06 4.14
N ALA A 113 18.00 4.71 2.97
CA ALA A 113 16.92 5.58 2.51
C ALA A 113 15.63 4.77 2.31
N TYR A 114 15.72 3.60 1.64
CA TYR A 114 14.56 2.73 1.46
C TYR A 114 14.06 2.09 2.76
N PHE A 115 14.94 1.83 3.73
CA PHE A 115 14.53 1.45 5.08
C PHE A 115 13.68 2.54 5.75
N ILE A 116 14.14 3.80 5.73
CA ILE A 116 13.42 4.95 6.28
C ILE A 116 12.08 5.17 5.55
N PHE A 117 12.07 5.06 4.21
CA PHE A 117 10.83 5.14 3.44
C PHE A 117 9.85 4.03 3.80
N GLY A 118 10.34 2.80 3.97
CA GLY A 118 9.53 1.68 4.44
C GLY A 118 8.94 1.93 5.82
N LEU A 119 9.71 2.50 6.75
CA LEU A 119 9.23 2.90 8.08
C LEU A 119 8.12 3.95 7.98
N ALA A 120 8.33 5.01 7.19
CA ALA A 120 7.34 6.05 6.98
C ALA A 120 6.05 5.49 6.37
N LEU A 121 6.18 4.65 5.33
CA LEU A 121 5.04 4.02 4.67
C LEU A 121 4.28 3.12 5.65
N SER A 122 4.99 2.25 6.36
CA SER A 122 4.41 1.38 7.40
C SER A 122 3.67 2.19 8.46
N GLY A 123 4.28 3.27 8.97
CA GLY A 123 3.66 4.19 9.92
C GLY A 123 2.33 4.77 9.41
N VAL A 124 2.31 5.29 8.18
CA VAL A 124 1.09 5.85 7.56
C VAL A 124 -0.01 4.78 7.42
N TYR A 125 0.35 3.55 7.07
CA TYR A 125 -0.64 2.46 7.00
C TYR A 125 -1.13 2.05 8.40
N LEU A 126 -0.24 1.93 9.38
CA LEU A 126 -0.58 1.45 10.73
C LEU A 126 -1.45 2.44 11.51
N THR A 127 -1.24 3.76 11.35
CA THR A 127 -2.08 4.78 12.00
C THR A 127 -3.53 4.74 11.54
N THR A 128 -3.79 4.17 10.36
CA THR A 128 -5.13 4.10 9.76
C THR A 128 -5.67 2.67 9.69
N HIS A 129 -4.93 1.68 10.24
CA HIS A 129 -5.32 0.28 10.19
C HIS A 129 -6.03 -0.16 11.48
N GLU A 130 -7.35 -0.01 11.46
CA GLU A 130 -8.27 -0.33 12.55
C GLU A 130 -9.15 -1.55 12.21
N THR A 131 -9.58 -2.29 13.24
CA THR A 131 -10.45 -3.46 13.07
C THR A 131 -11.87 -3.08 12.65
N VAL A 132 -12.36 -1.93 13.12
CA VAL A 132 -13.71 -1.42 12.84
C VAL A 132 -13.90 -1.14 11.35
N THR A 133 -12.82 -0.76 10.67
CA THR A 133 -12.84 -0.44 9.23
C THR A 133 -12.43 -1.63 8.38
N ASP A 134 -12.29 -2.84 8.92
CA ASP A 134 -11.85 -4.00 8.15
C ASP A 134 -12.99 -4.56 7.27
N ASP A 135 -12.83 -4.53 5.94
CA ASP A 135 -13.91 -4.92 5.01
C ASP A 135 -14.31 -6.38 5.22
N HIS A 136 -13.39 -7.24 5.66
CA HIS A 136 -13.71 -8.65 5.82
C HIS A 136 -14.66 -8.91 7.00
N THR A 137 -14.58 -8.13 8.09
CA THR A 137 -15.53 -8.23 9.21
C THR A 137 -16.85 -7.60 8.80
N ILE A 138 -16.82 -6.40 8.22
CA ILE A 138 -18.02 -5.68 7.76
C ILE A 138 -18.81 -6.51 6.75
N ILE A 139 -18.14 -7.13 5.77
CA ILE A 139 -18.81 -7.97 4.77
C ILE A 139 -19.39 -9.23 5.42
N LYS A 140 -18.68 -9.88 6.35
CA LYS A 140 -19.20 -11.07 7.04
C LYS A 140 -20.39 -10.76 7.94
N GLU A 141 -20.35 -9.63 8.64
CA GLU A 141 -21.42 -9.18 9.53
C GLU A 141 -22.65 -8.74 8.73
N ARG A 142 -22.44 -7.98 7.64
CA ARG A 142 -23.53 -7.43 6.82
C ARG A 142 -24.12 -8.46 5.86
N TRP A 143 -23.29 -9.37 5.34
CA TRP A 143 -23.62 -10.33 4.30
C TRP A 143 -23.02 -11.70 4.61
N PRO A 144 -23.63 -12.48 5.53
CA PRO A 144 -23.06 -13.74 6.01
C PRO A 144 -22.95 -14.82 4.92
N ASN A 145 -23.68 -14.68 3.81
CA ASN A 145 -23.57 -15.56 2.66
C ASN A 145 -23.76 -14.78 1.34
N LEU A 146 -23.39 -15.43 0.22
CA LEU A 146 -23.46 -14.85 -1.12
C LEU A 146 -24.88 -14.41 -1.49
N TRP A 147 -25.88 -15.17 -1.07
CA TRP A 147 -27.28 -14.84 -1.30
C TRP A 147 -27.66 -13.53 -0.62
N ALA A 148 -27.37 -13.37 0.67
CA ALA A 148 -27.60 -12.14 1.40
C ALA A 148 -26.96 -10.93 0.71
N PHE A 149 -25.73 -11.08 0.20
CA PHE A 149 -25.07 -10.03 -0.58
C PHE A 149 -25.82 -9.66 -1.88
N LEU A 150 -26.33 -10.66 -2.61
CA LEU A 150 -27.01 -10.47 -3.89
C LEU A 150 -28.42 -9.86 -3.76
N ILE A 151 -29.18 -10.28 -2.74
CA ILE A 151 -30.53 -9.75 -2.45
C ILE A 151 -30.53 -8.54 -1.52
N GLY A 152 -29.35 -8.12 -1.07
CA GLY A 152 -29.18 -7.00 -0.17
C GLY A 152 -29.73 -5.68 -0.72
N PRO A 153 -30.27 -4.78 0.13
CA PRO A 153 -30.70 -3.46 -0.31
C PRO A 153 -29.57 -2.75 -1.07
N LYS A 154 -29.83 -2.40 -2.34
CA LYS A 154 -28.91 -1.58 -3.13
C LYS A 154 -28.64 -0.29 -2.36
N ARG A 155 -27.36 0.06 -2.20
CA ARG A 155 -26.90 1.28 -1.50
C ARG A 155 -27.75 2.47 -1.96
N ARG A 156 -28.64 3.00 -1.10
CA ARG A 156 -29.32 4.26 -1.40
C ARG A 156 -28.22 5.32 -1.56
N ARG A 157 -28.17 5.95 -2.73
CA ARG A 157 -27.41 7.18 -2.89
C ARG A 157 -28.21 8.23 -2.12
N GLU A 158 -27.74 8.57 -0.93
CA GLU A 158 -28.16 9.83 -0.30
C GLU A 158 -27.57 10.94 -1.20
N SER A 159 -28.48 11.63 -1.89
CA SER A 159 -28.20 12.76 -2.79
C SER A 159 -27.96 14.03 -2.00
#